data_AF-A0AA45BDM1-F1
#
_entry.id   AF-A0AA45BDM1-F1
#
_cell.length_a   1.000
_cell.length_b   1.000
_cell.length_c   1.000
_cell.angle_alpha   90.00
_cell.angle_beta   90.00
_cell.angle_gamma   90.00
#
_symmetry.space_group_name_H-M   'P 1'
#
loop_
_entity.id
_entity.type
_entity.pdbx_description
1 polymer ?
#
loop_
_entity_poly.entity_id
_entity_poly.type
_entity_poly.pdbx_seq_one_letter_code
_entity_poly.pdbx_strand_id
1 'polypeptide(L)'
;MYSIHIPGDTILADTLAQVFYIFFHDARLSAYETREIALKKGGEPLPILRYNGILAVRQPGSAESIFTSMFEEIRNRWFLDNGTQRHVWQTPRHQWEIFQFVFDLGNKPALMLSSAQLEAEVEAARGDGRSFSLRVACSHASDRVFGFGSEGPRALSGTVNGRHEVHVVQALLLGKPIPDSVLDEYRANPALFGSDLKWAQAPLKVPVLRNALPYDVLRAAVSILGHEKRDIDAELGAQMVGALRGLPATATYVEVDDLLYAAGIVGPEALPEAYQRQVDVGLPVSPVAERLRRLIADLVRGRELAALEKSLATGQISKRRYAMQVAIAHLAHGRHTFEWPNRFATALATHDLPLLLEALDRPDGDNESSKQVVAEHFGLKLRGLNSKRRRRGIFALCGYDEAAQAEWEAQRETERAHAKAREAANDAKVRASKARYRCADRTVISGVEHVDRALAAGFTVIRDYRHGASRRYAMVNPASREARNLRANDGTLQYARSLLEPLAA
;
A
#
# COMPACT_ATOMS: atom_id res chain seq x y z
N MET A 1 -22.38 0.83 -43.39
CA MET A 1 -21.66 2.12 -43.43
C MET A 1 -22.66 3.23 -43.18
N TYR A 2 -22.30 4.09 -42.24
CA TYR A 2 -23.06 5.23 -41.76
C TYR A 2 -22.35 6.52 -42.16
N SER A 3 -23.14 7.58 -42.36
CA SER A 3 -22.63 8.93 -42.60
C SER A 3 -23.38 9.92 -41.72
N ILE A 4 -22.64 10.68 -40.94
CA ILE A 4 -23.13 11.78 -40.11
C ILE A 4 -22.79 13.08 -40.85
N HIS A 5 -23.80 13.75 -41.35
CA HIS A 5 -23.66 15.03 -42.03
C HIS A 5 -23.86 16.15 -41.02
N ILE A 6 -22.93 17.09 -40.98
CA ILE A 6 -23.01 18.34 -40.24
C ILE A 6 -22.76 19.49 -41.22
N PRO A 7 -23.07 20.75 -40.88
CA PRO A 7 -22.78 21.87 -41.77
C PRO A 7 -21.31 21.89 -42.21
N GLY A 8 -21.09 21.71 -43.53
CA GLY A 8 -19.77 21.78 -44.17
C GLY A 8 -18.88 20.53 -44.03
N ASP A 9 -19.32 19.45 -43.39
CA ASP A 9 -18.49 18.26 -43.17
C ASP A 9 -19.33 16.96 -43.16
N THR A 10 -18.68 15.82 -43.40
CA THR A 10 -19.30 14.49 -43.35
C THR A 10 -18.37 13.52 -42.66
N ILE A 11 -18.85 12.95 -41.55
CA ILE A 11 -18.12 11.97 -40.75
C ILE A 11 -18.63 10.58 -41.10
N LEU A 12 -17.71 9.67 -41.46
CA LEU A 12 -18.04 8.29 -41.80
C LEU A 12 -17.88 7.37 -40.58
N ALA A 13 -18.76 6.39 -40.48
CA ALA A 13 -18.70 5.34 -39.46
C ALA A 13 -19.04 3.97 -40.06
N ASP A 14 -18.33 2.93 -39.67
CA ASP A 14 -18.53 1.57 -40.18
C ASP A 14 -19.75 0.91 -39.55
N THR A 15 -19.96 1.16 -38.25
CA THR A 15 -20.92 0.46 -37.40
C THR A 15 -21.78 1.43 -36.59
N LEU A 16 -22.95 0.98 -36.14
CA LEU A 16 -23.79 1.77 -35.22
C LEU A 16 -23.07 2.08 -33.89
N ALA A 17 -22.22 1.18 -33.40
CA ALA A 17 -21.41 1.42 -32.21
C ALA A 17 -20.47 2.61 -32.39
N GLN A 18 -19.85 2.73 -33.57
CA GLN A 18 -19.00 3.88 -33.90
C GLN A 18 -19.79 5.17 -34.01
N VAL A 19 -21.03 5.13 -34.53
CA VAL A 19 -21.93 6.31 -34.52
C VAL A 19 -22.17 6.80 -33.09
N PHE A 20 -22.51 5.90 -32.17
CA PHE A 20 -22.67 6.28 -30.76
C PHE A 20 -21.35 6.78 -30.16
N TYR A 21 -20.22 6.14 -30.47
CA TYR A 21 -18.92 6.59 -29.97
C TYR A 21 -18.62 8.04 -30.40
N ILE A 22 -18.88 8.36 -31.68
CA ILE A 22 -18.75 9.72 -32.23
C ILE A 22 -19.71 10.69 -31.53
N PHE A 23 -20.97 10.29 -31.30
CA PHE A 23 -21.95 11.14 -30.59
C PHE A 23 -21.51 11.53 -29.17
N PHE A 24 -20.70 10.70 -28.53
CA PHE A 24 -20.20 10.94 -27.17
C PHE A 24 -18.90 11.74 -27.12
N HIS A 25 -18.00 11.49 -28.06
CA HIS A 25 -16.62 11.96 -27.95
C HIS A 25 -16.28 13.08 -28.94
N ASP A 26 -17.06 13.25 -30.02
CA ASP A 26 -16.81 14.31 -30.99
C ASP A 26 -17.48 15.62 -30.54
N ALA A 27 -16.68 16.48 -29.91
CA ALA A 27 -17.12 17.77 -29.41
C ALA A 27 -17.74 18.68 -30.50
N ARG A 28 -17.41 18.47 -31.79
CA ARG A 28 -17.95 19.27 -32.90
C ARG A 28 -19.47 19.19 -33.00
N LEU A 29 -20.06 18.06 -32.60
CA LEU A 29 -21.52 17.84 -32.68
C LEU A 29 -22.32 18.66 -31.65
N SER A 30 -21.65 19.20 -30.62
CA SER A 30 -22.28 20.08 -29.64
C SER A 30 -22.55 21.49 -30.20
N ALA A 31 -21.86 21.88 -31.27
CA ALA A 31 -21.97 23.21 -31.86
C ALA A 31 -23.19 23.40 -32.77
N TYR A 32 -23.88 22.31 -33.13
CA TYR A 32 -24.98 22.31 -34.09
C TYR A 32 -26.29 21.88 -33.47
N GLU A 33 -27.40 22.47 -33.92
CA GLU A 33 -28.73 22.05 -33.56
C GLU A 33 -29.03 20.65 -34.11
N THR A 34 -29.84 19.86 -33.42
CA THR A 34 -30.13 18.47 -33.83
C THR A 34 -30.71 18.38 -35.24
N ARG A 35 -31.46 19.41 -35.68
CA ARG A 35 -32.04 19.49 -37.03
C ARG A 35 -31.03 19.72 -38.15
N GLU A 36 -29.83 20.19 -37.80
CA GLU A 36 -28.73 20.46 -38.75
C GLU A 36 -27.84 19.24 -38.96
N ILE A 37 -28.07 18.18 -38.18
CA ILE A 37 -27.31 16.95 -38.20
C ILE A 37 -28.17 15.86 -38.84
N ALA A 38 -27.62 15.15 -39.83
CA ALA A 38 -28.33 14.06 -40.49
C ALA A 38 -27.51 12.78 -40.46
N LEU A 39 -28.09 11.71 -39.89
CA LEU A 39 -27.50 10.37 -39.92
C LEU A 39 -28.13 9.57 -41.07
N LYS A 40 -27.31 8.90 -41.87
CA LYS A 40 -27.77 7.93 -42.88
C LYS A 40 -27.10 6.58 -42.70
N LYS A 41 -27.81 5.48 -42.94
CA LYS A 41 -27.29 4.11 -43.03
C LYS A 41 -27.50 3.59 -44.44
N GLY A 42 -26.42 3.38 -45.19
CA GLY A 42 -26.53 2.91 -46.58
C GLY A 42 -27.35 3.83 -47.50
N GLY A 43 -27.38 5.14 -47.21
CA GLY A 43 -28.17 6.14 -47.94
C GLY A 43 -29.53 6.45 -47.30
N GLU A 44 -30.09 5.53 -46.52
CA GLU A 44 -31.39 5.72 -45.86
C GLU A 44 -31.26 6.59 -44.60
N PRO A 45 -32.12 7.62 -44.43
CA PRO A 45 -32.08 8.48 -43.26
C PRO A 45 -32.47 7.73 -41.99
N LEU A 46 -31.71 7.94 -40.92
CA LEU A 46 -32.01 7.43 -39.59
C LEU A 46 -32.39 8.60 -38.67
N PRO A 47 -33.51 8.48 -37.93
CA PRO A 47 -33.91 9.52 -36.99
C PRO A 47 -32.91 9.61 -35.84
N ILE A 48 -32.45 10.83 -35.57
CA ILE A 48 -31.64 11.17 -34.41
C ILE A 48 -32.44 12.03 -33.45
N LEU A 49 -32.12 11.94 -32.17
CA LEU A 49 -32.67 12.79 -31.13
C LEU A 49 -31.54 13.25 -30.21
N ARG A 50 -31.80 14.26 -29.38
CA ARG A 50 -30.85 14.74 -28.38
C ARG A 50 -31.43 14.54 -26.99
N TYR A 51 -30.71 13.80 -26.15
CA TYR A 51 -31.08 13.53 -24.77
C TYR A 51 -29.96 14.03 -23.86
N ASN A 52 -30.28 14.97 -22.97
CA ASN A 52 -29.31 15.64 -22.08
C ASN A 52 -28.06 16.13 -22.81
N GLY A 53 -28.25 16.75 -23.98
CA GLY A 53 -27.16 17.30 -24.80
C GLY A 53 -26.46 16.29 -25.71
N ILE A 54 -26.66 14.98 -25.52
CA ILE A 54 -26.00 13.92 -26.29
C ILE A 54 -26.92 13.42 -27.41
N LEU A 55 -26.39 13.26 -28.61
CA LEU A 55 -27.13 12.67 -29.73
C LEU A 55 -27.37 11.17 -29.50
N ALA A 56 -28.52 10.70 -29.93
CA ALA A 56 -28.99 9.33 -29.72
C ALA A 56 -29.75 8.83 -30.95
N VAL A 57 -29.73 7.51 -31.14
CA VAL A 57 -30.44 6.80 -32.21
C VAL A 57 -31.21 5.66 -31.57
N ARG A 58 -32.52 5.58 -31.82
CA ARG A 58 -33.36 4.49 -31.34
C ARG A 58 -33.60 3.52 -32.48
N GLN A 59 -33.13 2.29 -32.31
CA GLN A 59 -33.40 1.21 -33.25
C GLN A 59 -34.69 0.49 -32.85
N PRO A 60 -35.47 -0.03 -33.81
CA PRO A 60 -36.62 -0.87 -33.51
C PRO A 60 -36.18 -2.20 -32.87
N GLY A 61 -37.08 -2.83 -32.12
CA GLY A 61 -36.87 -4.14 -31.49
C GLY A 61 -36.59 -4.09 -29.99
N SER A 62 -36.28 -5.26 -29.43
CA SER A 62 -35.88 -5.46 -28.03
C SER A 62 -34.43 -5.03 -27.80
N ALA A 63 -34.07 -4.73 -26.56
CA ALA A 63 -32.71 -4.41 -26.14
C ALA A 63 -31.69 -5.47 -26.60
N GLU A 64 -32.03 -6.76 -26.43
CA GLU A 64 -31.18 -7.88 -26.88
C GLU A 64 -31.01 -7.89 -28.40
N SER A 65 -32.08 -7.66 -29.17
CA SER A 65 -32.00 -7.63 -30.64
C SER A 65 -31.16 -6.46 -31.17
N ILE A 66 -31.24 -5.31 -30.50
CA ILE A 66 -30.46 -4.11 -30.84
C ILE A 66 -28.98 -4.35 -30.56
N PHE A 67 -28.63 -4.84 -29.36
CA PHE A 67 -27.22 -5.16 -29.04
C PHE A 67 -26.67 -6.29 -29.91
N THR A 68 -27.45 -7.34 -30.17
CA THR A 68 -27.03 -8.41 -31.08
C THR A 68 -26.68 -7.82 -32.44
N SER A 69 -27.58 -7.04 -33.03
CA SER A 69 -27.36 -6.44 -34.35
C SER A 69 -26.11 -5.54 -34.36
N MET A 70 -25.87 -4.81 -33.27
CA MET A 70 -24.69 -3.97 -33.12
C MET A 70 -23.39 -4.79 -33.03
N PHE A 71 -23.37 -5.85 -32.22
CA PHE A 71 -22.21 -6.75 -32.10
C PHE A 71 -21.96 -7.55 -33.38
N GLU A 72 -23.01 -8.00 -34.08
CA GLU A 72 -22.88 -8.65 -35.38
C GLU A 72 -22.29 -7.69 -36.43
N GLU A 73 -22.70 -6.42 -36.43
CA GLU A 73 -22.12 -5.42 -37.31
C GLU A 73 -20.63 -5.20 -37.01
N ILE A 74 -20.26 -5.08 -35.72
CA ILE A 74 -18.85 -5.01 -35.29
C ILE A 74 -18.09 -6.25 -35.75
N ARG A 75 -18.62 -7.45 -35.49
CA ARG A 75 -17.99 -8.71 -35.85
C ARG A 75 -17.72 -8.76 -37.35
N ASN A 76 -18.75 -8.50 -38.15
CA ASN A 76 -18.69 -8.63 -39.60
C ASN A 76 -17.80 -7.56 -40.26
N ARG A 77 -17.65 -6.38 -39.65
CA ARG A 77 -16.84 -5.28 -40.21
C ARG A 77 -15.39 -5.30 -39.76
N TRP A 78 -15.13 -5.64 -38.50
CA TRP A 78 -13.82 -5.44 -37.89
C TRP A 78 -13.13 -6.74 -37.48
N PHE A 79 -13.90 -7.76 -37.07
CA PHE A 79 -13.36 -9.02 -36.54
C PHE A 79 -13.50 -10.21 -37.49
N LEU A 80 -14.06 -10.04 -38.69
CA LEU A 80 -14.09 -11.09 -39.70
C LEU A 80 -13.27 -10.66 -40.91
N ASP A 81 -12.42 -11.58 -41.36
CA ASP A 81 -11.61 -11.43 -42.57
C ASP A 81 -11.73 -12.71 -43.40
N ASN A 82 -12.36 -12.63 -44.56
CA ASN A 82 -12.64 -13.78 -45.44
C ASN A 82 -13.27 -14.98 -44.69
N GLY A 83 -14.18 -14.70 -43.75
CA GLY A 83 -14.85 -15.72 -42.94
C GLY A 83 -14.04 -16.26 -41.74
N THR A 84 -12.80 -15.80 -41.55
CA THR A 84 -11.98 -16.14 -40.38
C THR A 84 -12.09 -15.05 -39.32
N GLN A 85 -12.33 -15.45 -38.07
CA GLN A 85 -12.39 -14.52 -36.95
C GLN A 85 -10.98 -14.04 -36.57
N ARG A 86 -10.78 -12.72 -36.59
CA ARG A 86 -9.57 -12.06 -36.11
C ARG A 86 -9.49 -12.14 -34.60
N HIS A 87 -8.28 -12.30 -34.10
CA HIS A 87 -7.96 -12.15 -32.69
C HIS A 87 -7.91 -10.66 -32.30
N VAL A 88 -8.01 -10.37 -31.00
CA VAL A 88 -7.99 -8.99 -30.48
C VAL A 88 -6.74 -8.24 -30.93
N TRP A 89 -5.55 -8.87 -30.87
CA TRP A 89 -4.29 -8.25 -31.31
C TRP A 89 -4.18 -8.04 -32.83
N GLN A 90 -5.16 -8.48 -33.62
CA GLN A 90 -5.22 -8.25 -35.07
C GLN A 90 -6.20 -7.12 -35.42
N THR A 91 -6.90 -6.58 -34.42
CA THR A 91 -7.83 -5.47 -34.57
C THR A 91 -7.16 -4.18 -34.10
N PRO A 92 -7.28 -3.06 -34.83
CA PRO A 92 -6.81 -1.75 -34.35
C PRO A 92 -7.37 -1.36 -32.97
N ARG A 93 -6.57 -0.67 -32.15
CA ARG A 93 -6.95 -0.37 -30.76
C ARG A 93 -8.19 0.52 -30.70
N HIS A 94 -8.33 1.49 -31.60
CA HIS A 94 -9.52 2.35 -31.65
C HIS A 94 -10.82 1.56 -31.93
N GLN A 95 -10.77 0.49 -32.74
CA GLN A 95 -11.92 -0.39 -32.96
C GLN A 95 -12.24 -1.22 -31.71
N TRP A 96 -11.20 -1.66 -30.99
CA TRP A 96 -11.38 -2.33 -29.70
C TRP A 96 -11.97 -1.41 -28.63
N GLU A 97 -11.57 -0.13 -28.58
CA GLU A 97 -12.16 0.86 -27.69
C GLU A 97 -13.64 1.10 -27.99
N ILE A 98 -14.02 1.18 -29.27
CA ILE A 98 -15.43 1.30 -29.66
C ILE A 98 -16.22 0.04 -29.28
N PHE A 99 -15.63 -1.16 -29.45
CA PHE A 99 -16.25 -2.41 -28.98
C PHE A 99 -16.49 -2.36 -27.46
N GLN A 100 -15.49 -1.95 -26.67
CA GLN A 100 -15.60 -1.83 -25.22
C GLN A 100 -16.65 -0.78 -24.80
N PHE A 101 -16.73 0.33 -25.53
CA PHE A 101 -17.71 1.38 -25.30
C PHE A 101 -19.17 0.91 -25.44
N VAL A 102 -19.46 -0.16 -26.18
CA VAL A 102 -20.82 -0.73 -26.24
C VAL A 102 -21.31 -1.16 -24.85
N PHE A 103 -20.42 -1.65 -23.98
CA PHE A 103 -20.79 -2.00 -22.61
C PHE A 103 -21.12 -0.77 -21.75
N ASP A 104 -20.53 0.40 -22.05
CA ASP A 104 -20.91 1.67 -21.42
C ASP A 104 -22.30 2.14 -21.88
N LEU A 105 -22.67 1.86 -23.13
CA LEU A 105 -24.05 2.08 -23.61
C LEU A 105 -25.05 1.20 -22.86
N GLY A 106 -24.63 0.00 -22.44
CA GLY A 106 -25.39 -0.89 -21.56
C GLY A 106 -25.84 -0.26 -20.23
N ASN A 107 -25.26 0.87 -19.83
CA ASN A 107 -25.66 1.63 -18.64
C ASN A 107 -26.55 2.85 -18.95
N LYS A 108 -26.91 3.08 -20.22
CA LYS A 108 -27.56 4.33 -20.69
C LYS A 108 -28.82 4.06 -21.52
N PRO A 109 -29.89 3.50 -20.93
CA PRO A 109 -31.10 3.09 -21.65
C PRO A 109 -31.77 4.20 -22.44
N ALA A 110 -31.81 5.43 -21.92
CA ALA A 110 -32.48 6.56 -22.58
C ALA A 110 -31.90 6.93 -23.95
N LEU A 111 -30.64 6.54 -24.21
CA LEU A 111 -29.95 6.81 -25.47
C LEU A 111 -30.19 5.75 -26.55
N MET A 112 -30.63 4.55 -26.15
CA MET A 112 -30.84 3.43 -27.07
C MET A 112 -32.31 3.07 -27.22
N LEU A 113 -33.09 3.21 -26.15
CA LEU A 113 -34.48 2.79 -26.07
C LEU A 113 -35.42 4.00 -25.94
N SER A 114 -36.58 3.90 -26.57
CA SER A 114 -37.73 4.75 -26.28
C SER A 114 -38.37 4.38 -24.93
N SER A 115 -39.19 5.27 -24.38
CA SER A 115 -39.95 4.97 -23.15
C SER A 115 -40.84 3.74 -23.32
N ALA A 116 -41.52 3.61 -24.48
CA ALA A 116 -42.35 2.44 -24.78
C ALA A 116 -41.54 1.13 -24.87
N GLN A 117 -40.34 1.16 -25.46
CA GLN A 117 -39.43 -0.01 -25.45
C GLN A 117 -38.98 -0.34 -24.03
N LEU A 118 -38.63 0.66 -23.22
CA LEU A 118 -38.20 0.44 -21.84
C LEU A 118 -39.32 -0.19 -21.00
N GLU A 119 -40.55 0.28 -21.15
CA GLU A 119 -41.73 -0.28 -20.48
C GLU A 119 -41.97 -1.73 -20.92
N ALA A 120 -41.87 -2.03 -22.22
CA ALA A 120 -42.02 -3.38 -22.74
C ALA A 120 -40.95 -4.35 -22.20
N GLU A 121 -39.69 -3.91 -22.12
CA GLU A 121 -38.59 -4.70 -21.55
C GLU A 121 -38.78 -4.96 -20.04
N VAL A 122 -39.24 -3.96 -19.29
CA VAL A 122 -39.53 -4.10 -17.86
C VAL A 122 -40.69 -5.07 -17.63
N GLU A 123 -41.74 -5.00 -18.43
CA GLU A 123 -42.89 -5.90 -18.30
C GLU A 123 -42.53 -7.33 -18.72
N ALA A 124 -41.75 -7.51 -19.80
CA ALA A 124 -41.23 -8.81 -20.19
C ALA A 124 -40.35 -9.44 -19.09
N ALA A 125 -39.42 -8.66 -18.52
CA ALA A 125 -38.57 -9.12 -17.42
C ALA A 125 -39.40 -9.50 -16.17
N ARG A 126 -40.42 -8.69 -15.84
CA ARG A 126 -41.34 -8.98 -14.73
C ARG A 126 -42.12 -10.28 -14.98
N GLY A 127 -42.59 -10.52 -16.20
CA GLY A 127 -43.25 -11.76 -16.61
C GLY A 127 -42.37 -13.00 -16.39
N ASP A 128 -41.06 -12.84 -16.56
CA ASP A 128 -40.04 -13.87 -16.30
C ASP A 128 -39.60 -13.94 -14.82
N GLY A 129 -40.17 -13.14 -13.91
CA GLY A 129 -39.79 -13.10 -12.50
C GLY A 129 -38.44 -12.45 -12.21
N ARG A 130 -37.92 -11.60 -13.10
CA ARG A 130 -36.61 -10.91 -12.98
C ARG A 130 -36.75 -9.40 -13.14
N SER A 131 -35.72 -8.65 -12.73
CA SER A 131 -35.61 -7.23 -13.04
C SER A 131 -34.93 -7.02 -14.40
N PHE A 132 -35.39 -6.02 -15.16
CA PHE A 132 -34.73 -5.65 -16.40
C PHE A 132 -33.38 -4.97 -16.12
N SER A 133 -32.35 -5.40 -16.84
CA SER A 133 -31.02 -4.79 -16.83
C SER A 133 -30.46 -4.72 -18.24
N LEU A 134 -30.31 -3.50 -18.75
CA LEU A 134 -29.75 -3.26 -20.08
C LEU A 134 -28.31 -3.79 -20.20
N ARG A 135 -27.54 -3.69 -19.12
CA ARG A 135 -26.17 -4.23 -19.04
C ARG A 135 -26.15 -5.74 -19.23
N VAL A 136 -27.10 -6.47 -18.62
CA VAL A 136 -27.20 -7.93 -18.78
C VAL A 136 -27.58 -8.30 -20.21
N ALA A 137 -28.53 -7.59 -20.83
CA ALA A 137 -28.86 -7.77 -22.24
C ALA A 137 -27.65 -7.52 -23.16
N CYS A 138 -26.86 -6.48 -22.89
CA CYS A 138 -25.62 -6.20 -23.61
C CYS A 138 -24.60 -7.33 -23.47
N SER A 139 -24.33 -7.79 -22.24
CA SER A 139 -23.40 -8.89 -21.98
C SER A 139 -23.83 -10.19 -22.67
N HIS A 140 -25.10 -10.57 -22.57
CA HIS A 140 -25.65 -11.74 -23.24
C HIS A 140 -25.48 -11.67 -24.77
N ALA A 141 -25.75 -10.52 -25.37
CA ALA A 141 -25.58 -10.33 -26.80
C ALA A 141 -24.11 -10.47 -27.22
N SER A 142 -23.16 -9.91 -26.45
CA SER A 142 -21.73 -10.07 -26.72
C SER A 142 -21.26 -11.51 -26.56
N ASP A 143 -21.64 -12.18 -25.48
CA ASP A 143 -21.29 -13.59 -25.24
C ASP A 143 -21.82 -14.49 -26.36
N ARG A 144 -23.02 -14.21 -26.88
CA ARG A 144 -23.60 -14.95 -28.01
C ARG A 144 -22.84 -14.74 -29.31
N VAL A 145 -22.37 -13.52 -29.59
CA VAL A 145 -21.73 -13.18 -30.87
C VAL A 145 -20.22 -13.49 -30.88
N PHE A 146 -19.54 -13.27 -29.77
CA PHE A 146 -18.08 -13.34 -29.64
C PHE A 146 -17.58 -14.44 -28.68
N GLY A 147 -18.43 -14.97 -27.80
CA GLY A 147 -18.05 -15.90 -26.74
C GLY A 147 -17.43 -15.24 -25.51
N PHE A 148 -17.51 -13.90 -25.39
CA PHE A 148 -17.03 -13.14 -24.24
C PHE A 148 -17.77 -11.80 -24.08
N GLY A 149 -17.80 -11.28 -22.85
CA GLY A 149 -18.41 -10.01 -22.47
C GLY A 149 -17.41 -8.86 -22.25
N SER A 150 -17.76 -7.93 -21.35
CA SER A 150 -16.97 -6.72 -21.08
C SER A 150 -15.54 -6.99 -20.62
N GLU A 151 -15.33 -8.08 -19.91
CA GLU A 151 -14.00 -8.48 -19.41
C GLU A 151 -13.07 -8.97 -20.52
N GLY A 152 -13.55 -9.05 -21.78
CA GLY A 152 -12.78 -9.48 -22.94
C GLY A 152 -12.57 -11.00 -23.00
N PRO A 153 -11.86 -11.48 -24.03
CA PRO A 153 -11.54 -12.89 -24.17
C PRO A 153 -10.43 -13.31 -23.20
N ARG A 154 -10.22 -14.62 -23.10
CA ARG A 154 -8.99 -15.15 -22.49
C ARG A 154 -7.79 -14.71 -23.32
N ALA A 155 -6.85 -14.04 -22.66
CA ALA A 155 -5.55 -13.74 -23.22
C ALA A 155 -4.75 -15.05 -23.41
N LEU A 156 -3.66 -15.01 -24.16
CA LEU A 156 -2.79 -16.17 -24.42
C LEU A 156 -2.14 -16.73 -23.13
N SER A 157 -2.11 -15.96 -22.04
CA SER A 157 -1.76 -16.42 -20.69
C SER A 157 -2.85 -17.29 -20.02
N GLY A 158 -4.04 -17.39 -20.59
CA GLY A 158 -5.19 -18.13 -20.05
C GLY A 158 -6.14 -17.31 -19.16
N THR A 159 -5.73 -16.09 -18.77
CA THR A 159 -6.52 -15.16 -17.94
C THR A 159 -7.42 -14.29 -18.81
N VAL A 160 -8.64 -14.03 -18.35
CA VAL A 160 -9.56 -13.09 -18.99
C VAL A 160 -9.03 -11.66 -18.84
N ASN A 161 -9.01 -10.88 -19.93
CA ASN A 161 -8.56 -9.49 -19.88
C ASN A 161 -9.16 -8.62 -21.01
N GLY A 162 -9.71 -7.46 -20.66
CA GLY A 162 -10.34 -6.53 -21.59
C GLY A 162 -9.39 -5.50 -22.19
N ARG A 163 -8.13 -5.42 -21.73
CA ARG A 163 -7.15 -4.43 -22.19
C ARG A 163 -6.50 -4.87 -23.50
N HIS A 164 -6.60 -4.03 -24.53
CA HIS A 164 -6.06 -4.33 -25.86
C HIS A 164 -4.55 -4.60 -25.82
N GLU A 165 -3.81 -3.78 -25.08
CA GLU A 165 -2.36 -3.84 -24.97
C GLU A 165 -1.88 -5.15 -24.36
N VAL A 166 -2.64 -5.79 -23.48
CA VAL A 166 -2.29 -7.10 -22.92
C VAL A 166 -2.27 -8.16 -24.02
N HIS A 167 -3.29 -8.17 -24.87
CA HIS A 167 -3.39 -9.11 -26.00
C HIS A 167 -2.27 -8.88 -27.02
N VAL A 168 -1.98 -7.61 -27.35
CA VAL A 168 -0.89 -7.24 -28.27
C VAL A 168 0.47 -7.67 -27.72
N VAL A 169 0.76 -7.38 -26.44
CA VAL A 169 2.04 -7.75 -25.82
C VAL A 169 2.21 -9.27 -25.81
N GLN A 170 1.19 -10.03 -25.43
CA GLN A 170 1.30 -11.48 -25.42
C GLN A 170 1.48 -12.08 -26.82
N ALA A 171 0.75 -11.56 -27.81
CA ALA A 171 0.93 -11.96 -29.20
C ALA A 171 2.35 -11.64 -29.70
N LEU A 172 2.87 -10.47 -29.35
CA LEU A 172 4.21 -10.01 -29.73
C LEU A 172 5.28 -10.93 -29.14
N LEU A 173 5.11 -11.31 -27.87
CA LEU A 173 6.03 -12.18 -27.15
C LEU A 173 5.97 -13.63 -27.62
N LEU A 174 4.83 -14.10 -28.12
CA LEU A 174 4.70 -15.45 -28.69
C LEU A 174 4.98 -15.48 -30.19
N GLY A 175 5.46 -14.37 -30.78
CA GLY A 175 5.76 -14.28 -32.20
C GLY A 175 4.52 -14.49 -33.10
N LYS A 176 3.33 -14.18 -32.60
CA LYS A 176 2.09 -14.25 -33.39
C LYS A 176 2.08 -13.14 -34.45
N PRO A 177 1.45 -13.36 -35.60
CA PRO A 177 1.30 -12.32 -36.62
C PRO A 177 0.41 -11.19 -36.10
N ILE A 178 0.98 -10.00 -36.01
CA ILE A 178 0.29 -8.75 -35.64
C ILE A 178 0.38 -7.82 -36.85
N PRO A 179 -0.74 -7.26 -37.35
CA PRO A 179 -0.71 -6.28 -38.43
C PRO A 179 0.11 -5.05 -38.06
N ASP A 180 0.88 -4.50 -39.01
CA ASP A 180 1.67 -3.29 -38.75
C ASP A 180 0.80 -2.10 -38.36
N SER A 181 -0.42 -1.99 -38.92
CA SER A 181 -1.38 -0.95 -38.52
C SER A 181 -1.71 -0.98 -37.02
N VAL A 182 -1.72 -2.15 -36.39
CA VAL A 182 -1.90 -2.27 -34.93
C VAL A 182 -0.64 -1.85 -34.19
N LEU A 183 0.54 -2.28 -34.66
CA LEU A 183 1.82 -1.97 -34.02
C LEU A 183 2.16 -0.47 -34.15
N ASP A 184 1.80 0.17 -35.25
CA ASP A 184 2.06 1.58 -35.54
C ASP A 184 1.40 2.50 -34.51
N GLU A 185 0.19 2.18 -34.06
CA GLU A 185 -0.47 2.93 -32.98
C GLU A 185 0.37 2.92 -31.69
N TYR A 186 0.94 1.76 -31.33
CA TYR A 186 1.81 1.62 -30.15
C TYR A 186 3.21 2.23 -30.35
N ARG A 187 3.72 2.24 -31.59
CA ARG A 187 4.97 2.93 -31.93
C ARG A 187 4.81 4.44 -31.82
N ALA A 188 3.68 4.97 -32.29
CA ALA A 188 3.36 6.40 -32.27
C ALA A 188 3.05 6.92 -30.87
N ASN A 189 2.39 6.12 -30.03
CA ASN A 189 2.08 6.50 -28.65
C ASN A 189 2.48 5.41 -27.64
N PRO A 190 3.73 5.44 -27.14
CA PRO A 190 4.20 4.44 -26.19
C PRO A 190 3.50 4.45 -24.83
N ALA A 191 2.75 5.52 -24.50
CA ALA A 191 1.96 5.60 -23.27
C ALA A 191 0.76 4.63 -23.27
N LEU A 192 0.35 4.13 -24.43
CA LEU A 192 -0.76 3.18 -24.58
C LEU A 192 -0.53 1.83 -23.89
N PHE A 193 0.72 1.47 -23.57
CA PHE A 193 1.02 0.26 -22.81
C PHE A 193 0.65 0.36 -21.32
N GLY A 194 0.35 1.56 -20.79
CA GLY A 194 0.19 1.75 -19.35
C GLY A 194 1.48 1.54 -18.58
N SER A 195 1.45 1.66 -17.24
CA SER A 195 2.66 1.56 -16.40
C SER A 195 3.23 0.15 -16.27
N ASP A 196 2.35 -0.86 -16.27
CA ASP A 196 2.69 -2.26 -16.06
C ASP A 196 3.29 -2.96 -17.29
N LEU A 197 3.01 -2.45 -18.50
CA LEU A 197 3.54 -2.98 -19.76
C LEU A 197 4.51 -2.03 -20.48
N LYS A 198 5.01 -0.96 -19.83
CA LYS A 198 6.01 -0.06 -20.45
C LYS A 198 7.22 -0.80 -21.02
N TRP A 199 7.63 -1.88 -20.36
CA TRP A 199 8.74 -2.73 -20.79
C TRP A 199 8.50 -3.38 -22.17
N ALA A 200 7.25 -3.56 -22.60
CA ALA A 200 6.93 -4.16 -23.90
C ALA A 200 7.29 -3.27 -25.10
N GLN A 201 7.66 -2.01 -24.86
CA GLN A 201 8.25 -1.15 -25.89
C GLN A 201 9.56 -1.73 -26.44
N ALA A 202 10.34 -2.45 -25.61
CA ALA A 202 11.58 -3.06 -26.05
C ALA A 202 11.35 -4.14 -27.13
N PRO A 203 10.54 -5.20 -26.92
CA PRO A 203 10.26 -6.18 -27.98
C PRO A 203 9.46 -5.60 -29.16
N LEU A 204 8.78 -4.47 -28.99
CA LEU A 204 8.16 -3.75 -30.11
C LEU A 204 9.23 -3.17 -31.05
N LYS A 205 10.24 -2.49 -30.48
CA LYS A 205 11.34 -1.85 -31.22
C LYS A 205 12.40 -2.84 -31.71
N VAL A 206 12.67 -3.89 -30.94
CA VAL A 206 13.77 -4.83 -31.20
C VAL A 206 13.20 -6.23 -31.47
N PRO A 207 13.07 -6.64 -32.75
CA PRO A 207 12.43 -7.90 -33.11
C PRO A 207 13.10 -9.16 -32.55
N VAL A 208 14.41 -9.12 -32.29
CA VAL A 208 15.17 -10.27 -31.74
C VAL A 208 14.68 -10.70 -30.35
N LEU A 209 13.93 -9.84 -29.65
CA LEU A 209 13.36 -10.13 -28.33
C LEU A 209 12.03 -10.89 -28.40
N ARG A 210 11.39 -10.91 -29.56
CA ARG A 210 10.08 -11.54 -29.76
C ARG A 210 10.25 -13.05 -29.76
N ASN A 211 9.48 -13.75 -28.92
CA ASN A 211 9.55 -15.22 -28.76
C ASN A 211 10.94 -15.77 -28.39
N ALA A 212 11.79 -14.93 -27.80
CA ALA A 212 13.17 -15.30 -27.48
C ALA A 212 13.36 -15.81 -26.05
N LEU A 213 12.54 -15.31 -25.11
CA LEU A 213 12.62 -15.61 -23.68
C LEU A 213 11.20 -15.71 -23.10
N PRO A 214 11.02 -16.44 -21.98
CA PRO A 214 9.76 -16.43 -21.24
C PRO A 214 9.34 -15.01 -20.82
N TYR A 215 8.02 -14.80 -20.67
CA TYR A 215 7.43 -13.50 -20.35
C TYR A 215 8.10 -12.81 -19.16
N ASP A 216 8.18 -13.50 -18.01
CA ASP A 216 8.71 -12.93 -16.78
C ASP A 216 10.22 -12.67 -16.84
N VAL A 217 10.95 -13.54 -17.54
CA VAL A 217 12.39 -13.39 -17.77
C VAL A 217 12.67 -12.14 -18.62
N LEU A 218 11.96 -11.97 -19.73
CA LEU A 218 12.14 -10.80 -20.59
C LEU A 218 11.71 -9.52 -19.88
N ARG A 219 10.58 -9.55 -19.16
CA ARG A 219 10.10 -8.40 -18.38
C ARG A 219 11.14 -7.96 -17.35
N ALA A 220 11.71 -8.91 -16.60
CA ALA A 220 12.75 -8.63 -15.60
C ALA A 220 13.99 -8.04 -16.28
N ALA A 221 14.47 -8.66 -17.35
CA ALA A 221 15.68 -8.22 -18.07
C ALA A 221 15.54 -6.79 -18.65
N VAL A 222 14.41 -6.49 -19.30
CA VAL A 222 14.14 -5.14 -19.81
C VAL A 222 14.03 -4.13 -18.66
N SER A 223 13.40 -4.50 -17.54
CA SER A 223 13.30 -3.61 -16.38
C SER A 223 14.67 -3.31 -15.76
N ILE A 224 15.53 -4.33 -15.65
CA ILE A 224 16.91 -4.20 -15.16
C ILE A 224 17.69 -3.21 -16.03
N LEU A 225 17.68 -3.39 -17.35
CA LEU A 225 18.37 -2.51 -18.29
C LEU A 225 17.78 -1.09 -18.30
N GLY A 226 16.47 -0.97 -18.10
CA GLY A 226 15.79 0.32 -17.94
C GLY A 226 16.26 1.08 -16.69
N HIS A 227 16.47 0.40 -15.56
CA HIS A 227 17.05 1.01 -14.35
C HIS A 227 18.49 1.48 -14.56
N GLU A 228 19.28 0.74 -15.35
CA GLU A 228 20.61 1.14 -15.79
C GLU A 228 20.60 2.28 -16.83
N LYS A 229 19.41 2.75 -17.24
CA LYS A 229 19.22 3.76 -18.31
C LYS A 229 19.90 3.35 -19.63
N ARG A 230 19.95 2.05 -19.91
CA ARG A 230 20.52 1.51 -21.15
C ARG A 230 19.41 1.32 -22.18
N ASP A 231 19.57 1.95 -23.34
CA ASP A 231 18.72 1.68 -24.48
C ASP A 231 19.02 0.29 -25.04
N ILE A 232 17.97 -0.50 -25.26
CA ILE A 232 18.09 -1.85 -25.81
C ILE A 232 18.03 -1.75 -27.33
N ASP A 233 19.17 -1.93 -27.98
CA ASP A 233 19.27 -2.10 -29.43
C ASP A 233 19.30 -3.60 -29.81
N ALA A 234 19.51 -3.89 -31.11
CA ALA A 234 19.54 -5.26 -31.61
C ALA A 234 20.73 -6.07 -31.08
N GLU A 235 21.89 -5.45 -30.89
CA GLU A 235 23.10 -6.13 -30.43
C GLU A 235 22.98 -6.48 -28.93
N LEU A 236 22.64 -5.49 -28.10
CA LEU A 236 22.39 -5.69 -26.68
C LEU A 236 21.24 -6.67 -26.45
N GLY A 237 20.18 -6.57 -27.25
CA GLY A 237 19.06 -7.51 -27.21
C GLY A 237 19.49 -8.95 -27.51
N ALA A 238 20.34 -9.16 -28.51
CA ALA A 238 20.87 -10.49 -28.83
C ALA A 238 21.80 -11.04 -27.72
N GLN A 239 22.67 -10.20 -27.15
CA GLN A 239 23.52 -10.58 -26.00
C GLN A 239 22.67 -10.99 -24.79
N MET A 240 21.65 -10.20 -24.46
CA MET A 240 20.71 -10.46 -23.38
C MET A 240 19.98 -11.79 -23.59
N VAL A 241 19.45 -12.04 -24.80
CA VAL A 241 18.80 -13.32 -25.14
C VAL A 241 19.79 -14.49 -25.02
N GLY A 242 21.02 -14.31 -25.50
CA GLY A 242 22.08 -15.32 -25.38
C GLY A 242 22.37 -15.71 -23.93
N ALA A 243 22.47 -14.71 -23.03
CA ALA A 243 22.73 -14.92 -21.61
C ALA A 243 21.57 -15.62 -20.88
N LEU A 244 20.32 -15.38 -21.28
CA LEU A 244 19.13 -15.81 -20.53
C LEU A 244 18.38 -17.02 -21.11
N ARG A 245 18.79 -17.53 -22.28
CA ARG A 245 18.06 -18.59 -23.02
C ARG A 245 17.76 -19.86 -22.21
N GLY A 246 18.58 -20.18 -21.21
CA GLY A 246 18.43 -21.37 -20.37
C GLY A 246 17.50 -21.21 -19.17
N LEU A 247 16.99 -20.01 -18.90
CA LEU A 247 16.15 -19.79 -17.72
C LEU A 247 14.72 -20.35 -17.89
N PRO A 248 14.16 -21.01 -16.87
CA PRO A 248 12.77 -21.41 -16.88
C PRO A 248 11.85 -20.19 -16.81
N ALA A 249 10.58 -20.36 -17.20
CA ALA A 249 9.57 -19.31 -17.08
C ALA A 249 9.32 -18.84 -15.65
N THR A 250 9.64 -19.68 -14.65
CA THR A 250 9.51 -19.39 -13.23
C THR A 250 10.73 -18.67 -12.65
N ALA A 251 11.74 -18.33 -13.46
CA ALA A 251 12.93 -17.66 -13.00
C ALA A 251 12.58 -16.29 -12.38
N THR A 252 13.23 -16.01 -11.26
CA THR A 252 13.03 -14.81 -10.47
C THR A 252 13.80 -13.63 -11.05
N TYR A 253 13.42 -12.42 -10.66
CA TYR A 253 14.15 -11.20 -11.00
C TYR A 253 15.63 -11.28 -10.61
N VAL A 254 15.93 -11.89 -9.46
CA VAL A 254 17.30 -12.04 -8.93
C VAL A 254 18.14 -12.95 -9.82
N GLU A 255 17.60 -14.09 -10.27
CA GLU A 255 18.31 -15.01 -11.17
C GLU A 255 18.61 -14.37 -12.53
N VAL A 256 17.68 -13.57 -13.06
CA VAL A 256 17.89 -12.80 -14.29
C VAL A 256 19.00 -11.77 -14.11
N ASP A 257 18.97 -10.99 -13.03
CA ASP A 257 19.98 -9.99 -12.72
C ASP A 257 21.37 -10.60 -12.56
N ASP A 258 21.47 -11.74 -11.86
CA ASP A 258 22.72 -12.47 -11.68
C ASP A 258 23.33 -12.98 -12.98
N LEU A 259 22.51 -13.48 -13.92
CA LEU A 259 23.00 -13.93 -15.22
C LEU A 259 23.42 -12.76 -16.11
N LEU A 260 22.68 -11.66 -16.11
CA LEU A 260 23.09 -10.44 -16.82
C LEU A 260 24.40 -9.89 -16.27
N TYR A 261 24.59 -9.91 -14.95
CA TYR A 261 25.83 -9.49 -14.29
C TYR A 261 27.00 -10.43 -14.63
N ALA A 262 26.78 -11.75 -14.56
CA ALA A 262 27.80 -12.73 -14.92
C ALA A 262 28.20 -12.66 -16.41
N ALA A 263 27.27 -12.28 -17.29
CA ALA A 263 27.54 -12.06 -18.72
C ALA A 263 28.22 -10.70 -19.00
N GLY A 264 28.45 -9.86 -17.99
CA GLY A 264 29.02 -8.52 -18.17
C GLY A 264 28.08 -7.53 -18.85
N ILE A 265 26.78 -7.87 -18.96
CA ILE A 265 25.77 -7.01 -19.58
C ILE A 265 25.36 -5.90 -18.60
N VAL A 266 25.33 -6.17 -17.31
CA VAL A 266 25.18 -5.12 -16.29
C VAL A 266 26.44 -5.06 -15.43
N GLY A 267 26.79 -3.87 -14.98
CA GLY A 267 27.93 -3.63 -14.10
C GLY A 267 27.56 -3.72 -12.61
N PRO A 268 28.54 -3.53 -11.72
CA PRO A 268 28.30 -3.35 -10.30
C PRO A 268 27.38 -2.15 -10.05
N GLU A 269 26.50 -2.25 -9.05
CA GLU A 269 25.66 -1.11 -8.65
C GLU A 269 26.51 0.02 -8.05
N ALA A 270 26.22 1.25 -8.45
CA ALA A 270 26.91 2.42 -7.93
C ALA A 270 26.53 2.69 -6.46
N LEU A 271 27.51 3.12 -5.66
CA LEU A 271 27.26 3.53 -4.28
C LEU A 271 26.37 4.79 -4.24
N PRO A 272 25.39 4.87 -3.31
CA PRO A 272 24.58 6.07 -3.14
C PRO A 272 25.45 7.30 -2.86
N GLU A 273 25.04 8.46 -3.37
CA GLU A 273 25.81 9.71 -3.25
C GLU A 273 26.22 10.06 -1.80
N ALA A 274 25.38 9.72 -0.83
CA ALA A 274 25.65 9.93 0.59
C ALA A 274 26.96 9.25 1.05
N TYR A 275 27.31 8.10 0.47
CA TYR A 275 28.53 7.33 0.78
C TYR A 275 29.76 7.80 -0.01
N GLN A 276 29.59 8.74 -0.94
CA GLN A 276 30.70 9.34 -1.69
C GLN A 276 31.34 10.52 -0.96
N ARG A 277 30.69 11.05 0.09
CA ARG A 277 31.19 12.17 0.90
C ARG A 277 31.62 11.69 2.28
N GLN A 278 32.73 12.24 2.76
CA GLN A 278 33.12 12.08 4.16
C GLN A 278 32.09 12.74 5.08
N VAL A 279 31.87 12.14 6.25
CA VAL A 279 31.00 12.67 7.29
C VAL A 279 31.83 12.97 8.51
N ASP A 280 31.60 14.14 9.10
CA ASP A 280 32.13 14.44 10.42
C ASP A 280 31.43 13.57 11.46
N VAL A 281 32.21 12.71 12.09
CA VAL A 281 31.74 11.78 13.13
C VAL A 281 32.01 12.32 14.54
N GLY A 282 32.64 13.49 14.65
CA GLY A 282 33.15 14.06 15.90
C GLY A 282 34.52 13.52 16.30
N LEU A 283 35.04 14.00 17.43
CA LEU A 283 36.30 13.57 18.02
C LEU A 283 36.05 12.80 19.33
N PRO A 284 36.87 11.79 19.66
CA PRO A 284 36.76 11.09 20.93
C PRO A 284 37.14 12.01 22.10
N VAL A 285 36.34 12.00 23.17
CA VAL A 285 36.71 12.68 24.43
C VAL A 285 37.68 11.85 25.28
N SER A 286 37.80 10.55 25.01
CA SER A 286 38.71 9.64 25.73
C SER A 286 38.97 8.33 24.96
N PRO A 287 40.00 7.54 25.36
CA PRO A 287 40.24 6.21 24.79
C PRO A 287 39.06 5.24 24.96
N VAL A 288 38.29 5.40 26.05
CA VAL A 288 37.06 4.63 26.32
C VAL A 288 36.01 4.91 25.24
N ALA A 289 35.79 6.17 24.89
CA ALA A 289 34.86 6.57 23.83
C ALA A 289 35.31 6.00 22.47
N GLU A 290 36.61 6.08 22.16
CA GLU A 290 37.17 5.52 20.93
C GLU A 290 37.00 4.01 20.83
N ARG A 291 37.26 3.27 21.92
CA ARG A 291 37.05 1.84 21.96
C ARG A 291 35.57 1.47 21.82
N LEU A 292 34.69 2.17 22.53
CA LEU A 292 33.25 1.89 22.49
C LEU A 292 32.67 2.11 21.09
N ARG A 293 33.03 3.21 20.43
CA ARG A 293 32.63 3.46 19.04
C ARG A 293 33.04 2.31 18.13
N ARG A 294 34.31 1.87 18.21
CA ARG A 294 34.82 0.75 17.40
C ARG A 294 34.02 -0.54 17.62
N LEU A 295 33.77 -0.91 18.87
CA LEU A 295 32.98 -2.10 19.20
C LEU A 295 31.53 -2.03 18.70
N ILE A 296 30.90 -0.85 18.77
CA ILE A 296 29.56 -0.66 18.21
C ILE A 296 29.60 -0.80 16.68
N ALA A 297 30.52 -0.11 16.02
CA ALA A 297 30.67 -0.15 14.57
C ALA A 297 30.97 -1.58 14.06
N ASP A 298 31.86 -2.31 14.73
CA ASP A 298 32.18 -3.70 14.39
C ASP A 298 30.98 -4.63 14.56
N LEU A 299 30.21 -4.46 15.65
CA LEU A 299 29.00 -5.25 15.91
C LEU A 299 27.92 -5.01 14.85
N VAL A 300 27.66 -3.75 14.52
CA VAL A 300 26.67 -3.37 13.49
C VAL A 300 27.08 -3.93 12.14
N ARG A 301 28.33 -3.69 11.71
CA ARG A 301 28.87 -4.23 10.46
C ARG A 301 28.75 -5.76 10.41
N GLY A 302 29.13 -6.46 11.47
CA GLY A 302 29.05 -7.93 11.52
C GLY A 302 27.63 -8.46 11.37
N ARG A 303 26.65 -7.82 12.04
CA ARG A 303 25.23 -8.17 11.91
C ARG A 303 24.69 -7.91 10.51
N GLU A 304 25.05 -6.77 9.91
CA GLU A 304 24.65 -6.44 8.54
C GLU A 304 25.23 -7.44 7.55
N LEU A 305 26.54 -7.72 7.59
CA LEU A 305 27.18 -8.68 6.68
C LEU A 305 26.56 -10.07 6.81
N ALA A 306 26.31 -10.57 8.03
CA ALA A 306 25.66 -11.87 8.23
C ALA A 306 24.22 -11.90 7.68
N ALA A 307 23.48 -10.79 7.80
CA ALA A 307 22.15 -10.68 7.20
C ALA A 307 22.22 -10.68 5.67
N LEU A 308 23.20 -9.98 5.08
CA LEU A 308 23.43 -9.94 3.63
C LEU A 308 23.80 -11.31 3.07
N GLU A 309 24.69 -12.05 3.74
CA GLU A 309 25.05 -13.41 3.36
C GLU A 309 23.83 -14.34 3.34
N LYS A 310 22.97 -14.23 4.35
CA LYS A 310 21.70 -14.98 4.41
C LYS A 310 20.76 -14.59 3.26
N SER A 311 20.60 -13.30 2.99
CA SER A 311 19.75 -12.83 1.88
C SER A 311 20.27 -13.29 0.51
N LEU A 312 21.59 -13.31 0.30
CA LEU A 312 22.20 -13.87 -0.91
C LEU A 312 21.95 -15.39 -1.01
N ALA A 313 22.20 -16.14 0.06
CA ALA A 313 22.03 -17.60 0.09
C ALA A 313 20.57 -18.04 -0.13
N THR A 314 19.60 -17.18 0.22
CA THR A 314 18.16 -17.42 0.02
C THR A 314 17.61 -16.83 -1.29
N GLY A 315 18.47 -16.26 -2.14
CA GLY A 315 18.07 -15.68 -3.43
C GLY A 315 17.20 -14.43 -3.32
N GLN A 316 17.26 -13.70 -2.20
CA GLN A 316 16.48 -12.47 -1.99
C GLN A 316 17.12 -11.23 -2.61
N ILE A 317 18.45 -11.25 -2.78
CA ILE A 317 19.24 -10.16 -3.37
C ILE A 317 20.17 -10.74 -4.44
N SER A 318 20.41 -9.97 -5.51
CA SER A 318 21.38 -10.33 -6.54
C SER A 318 22.83 -10.12 -6.08
N LYS A 319 23.77 -10.74 -6.78
CA LYS A 319 25.22 -10.67 -6.51
C LYS A 319 25.75 -9.24 -6.57
N ARG A 320 25.30 -8.45 -7.56
CA ARG A 320 25.74 -7.04 -7.68
C ARG A 320 25.14 -6.15 -6.59
N ARG A 321 23.88 -6.41 -6.19
CA ARG A 321 23.24 -5.73 -5.05
C ARG A 321 23.95 -6.07 -3.74
N TYR A 322 24.26 -7.35 -3.54
CA TYR A 322 25.06 -7.83 -2.42
C TYR A 322 26.42 -7.12 -2.36
N ALA A 323 27.17 -7.07 -3.47
CA ALA A 323 28.46 -6.40 -3.53
C ALA A 323 28.38 -4.91 -3.14
N MET A 324 27.37 -4.18 -3.64
CA MET A 324 27.11 -2.80 -3.25
C MET A 324 26.78 -2.68 -1.76
N GLN A 325 25.92 -3.54 -1.21
CA GLN A 325 25.54 -3.48 0.20
C GLN A 325 26.68 -3.85 1.15
N VAL A 326 27.56 -4.77 0.75
CA VAL A 326 28.81 -5.07 1.48
C VAL A 326 29.71 -3.82 1.52
N ALA A 327 29.89 -3.14 0.39
CA ALA A 327 30.66 -1.90 0.34
C ALA A 327 30.02 -0.80 1.23
N ILE A 328 28.69 -0.69 1.24
CA ILE A 328 27.96 0.21 2.14
C ILE A 328 28.24 -0.14 3.62
N ALA A 329 28.15 -1.40 4.02
CA ALA A 329 28.39 -1.81 5.40
C ALA A 329 29.84 -1.50 5.85
N HIS A 330 30.82 -1.67 4.97
CA HIS A 330 32.21 -1.28 5.23
C HIS A 330 32.38 0.24 5.38
N LEU A 331 31.69 1.05 4.57
CA LEU A 331 31.75 2.50 4.68
C LEU A 331 30.96 3.03 5.90
N ALA A 332 29.82 2.41 6.20
CA ALA A 332 28.96 2.75 7.35
C ALA A 332 29.70 2.56 8.68
N HIS A 333 30.56 1.55 8.78
CA HIS A 333 31.48 1.36 9.91
C HIS A 333 32.25 2.64 10.26
N GLY A 334 32.79 3.33 9.25
CA GLY A 334 33.52 4.58 9.41
C GLY A 334 32.66 5.79 9.76
N ARG A 335 31.33 5.68 9.63
CA ARG A 335 30.35 6.79 9.78
C ARG A 335 29.60 6.78 11.11
N HIS A 336 29.82 5.80 11.97
CA HIS A 336 29.27 5.83 13.33
C HIS A 336 29.78 7.05 14.09
N THR A 337 28.90 7.80 14.75
CA THR A 337 29.26 9.04 15.45
C THR A 337 29.86 8.76 16.82
N PHE A 338 30.60 9.73 17.35
CA PHE A 338 31.13 9.71 18.72
C PHE A 338 30.14 10.20 19.78
N GLU A 339 28.93 10.63 19.41
CA GLU A 339 27.97 11.24 20.34
C GLU A 339 27.66 10.35 21.56
N TRP A 340 27.15 9.14 21.33
CA TRP A 340 26.90 8.18 22.41
C TRP A 340 28.17 7.74 23.13
N PRO A 341 29.25 7.30 22.42
CA PRO A 341 30.49 6.93 23.08
C PRO A 341 31.10 8.02 23.97
N ASN A 342 31.03 9.28 23.55
CA ASN A 342 31.51 10.42 24.33
C ASN A 342 30.62 10.65 25.55
N ARG A 343 29.29 10.66 25.39
CA ARG A 343 28.36 10.81 26.52
C ARG A 343 28.56 9.71 27.56
N PHE A 344 28.72 8.46 27.11
CA PHE A 344 28.96 7.31 28.00
C PHE A 344 30.32 7.40 28.70
N ALA A 345 31.38 7.79 27.98
CA ALA A 345 32.70 7.96 28.57
C ALA A 345 32.74 9.10 29.60
N THR A 346 32.06 10.22 29.33
CA THR A 346 31.90 11.31 30.29
C THR A 346 31.18 10.82 31.54
N ALA A 347 30.08 10.07 31.39
CA ALA A 347 29.36 9.50 32.53
C ALA A 347 30.22 8.55 33.38
N LEU A 348 31.09 7.77 32.77
CA LEU A 348 32.07 6.96 33.50
C LEU A 348 33.08 7.84 34.27
N ALA A 349 33.56 8.92 33.66
CA ALA A 349 34.51 9.83 34.28
C ALA A 349 33.91 10.67 35.42
N THR A 350 32.63 11.05 35.31
CA THR A 350 31.92 11.86 36.31
C THR A 350 31.09 11.01 37.28
N HIS A 351 31.17 9.68 37.19
CA HIS A 351 30.37 8.74 37.98
C HIS A 351 28.85 9.03 37.93
N ASP A 352 28.33 9.37 36.75
CA ASP A 352 26.89 9.62 36.50
C ASP A 352 26.11 8.30 36.60
N LEU A 353 25.71 7.98 37.83
CA LEU A 353 25.01 6.74 38.18
C LEU A 353 23.69 6.55 37.41
N PRO A 354 22.80 7.55 37.25
CA PRO A 354 21.60 7.41 36.42
C PRO A 354 21.87 6.91 35.00
N LEU A 355 22.81 7.53 34.27
CA LEU A 355 23.12 7.11 32.90
C LEU A 355 23.74 5.71 32.86
N LEU A 356 24.65 5.42 33.80
CA LEU A 356 25.32 4.13 33.86
C LEU A 356 24.35 2.99 34.19
N LEU A 357 23.37 3.21 35.06
CA LEU A 357 22.30 2.24 35.32
C LEU A 357 21.40 2.04 34.10
N GLU A 358 21.03 3.12 33.40
CA GLU A 358 20.24 3.04 32.17
C GLU A 358 20.93 2.20 31.08
N ALA A 359 22.24 2.43 30.93
CA ALA A 359 23.06 1.80 29.91
C ALA A 359 23.48 0.37 30.27
N LEU A 360 23.88 0.13 31.52
CA LEU A 360 24.54 -1.11 31.93
C LEU A 360 23.60 -2.08 32.66
N ASP A 361 22.57 -1.64 33.40
CA ASP A 361 21.59 -2.52 34.07
C ASP A 361 20.52 -3.10 33.12
N ARG A 362 20.98 -3.54 31.94
CA ARG A 362 20.18 -4.25 30.96
C ARG A 362 20.57 -5.74 30.95
N PRO A 363 19.63 -6.65 30.62
CA PRO A 363 19.93 -8.08 30.51
C PRO A 363 21.02 -8.33 29.45
N ASP A 364 21.57 -9.54 29.45
CA ASP A 364 22.54 -9.92 28.42
C ASP A 364 21.86 -9.93 27.04
N GLY A 365 22.57 -9.42 26.03
CA GLY A 365 22.04 -9.14 24.70
C GLY A 365 21.83 -7.65 24.44
N ASP A 366 21.63 -6.86 25.49
CA ASP A 366 21.48 -5.40 25.44
C ASP A 366 22.75 -4.68 25.86
N ASN A 367 23.12 -3.61 25.13
CA ASN A 367 24.27 -2.74 25.40
C ASN A 367 25.59 -3.49 25.66
N GLU A 368 25.77 -4.61 24.95
CA GLU A 368 26.91 -5.49 25.14
C GLU A 368 28.24 -4.78 24.89
N SER A 369 28.32 -3.89 23.89
CA SER A 369 29.54 -3.12 23.62
C SER A 369 29.93 -2.22 24.79
N SER A 370 28.97 -1.57 25.46
CA SER A 370 29.23 -0.73 26.64
C SER A 370 29.72 -1.56 27.83
N LYS A 371 29.08 -2.71 28.10
CA LYS A 371 29.54 -3.65 29.14
C LYS A 371 30.94 -4.19 28.86
N GLN A 372 31.28 -4.41 27.59
CA GLN A 372 32.60 -4.86 27.18
C GLN A 372 33.67 -3.83 27.47
N VAL A 373 33.45 -2.57 27.10
CA VAL A 373 34.43 -1.51 27.33
C VAL A 373 34.69 -1.31 28.82
N VAL A 374 33.64 -1.40 29.65
CA VAL A 374 33.78 -1.36 31.11
C VAL A 374 34.65 -2.52 31.62
N ALA A 375 34.45 -3.74 31.11
CA ALA A 375 35.30 -4.87 31.45
C ALA A 375 36.75 -4.69 30.99
N GLU A 376 36.97 -4.17 29.78
CA GLU A 376 38.30 -3.95 29.20
C GLU A 376 39.09 -2.83 29.92
N HIS A 377 38.46 -1.72 30.29
CA HIS A 377 39.15 -0.55 30.86
C HIS A 377 39.12 -0.47 32.39
N PHE A 378 38.10 -1.04 33.03
CA PHE A 378 37.91 -0.96 34.49
C PHE A 378 37.94 -2.34 35.16
N GLY A 379 38.15 -3.42 34.41
CA GLY A 379 38.22 -4.78 34.96
C GLY A 379 36.89 -5.34 35.48
N LEU A 380 35.78 -4.62 35.29
CA LEU A 380 34.47 -4.97 35.84
C LEU A 380 33.62 -5.76 34.83
N LYS A 381 33.46 -7.06 35.07
CA LYS A 381 32.63 -7.93 34.21
C LYS A 381 31.15 -7.86 34.60
N LEU A 382 30.34 -7.21 33.76
CA LEU A 382 28.88 -7.05 33.96
C LEU A 382 28.01 -8.06 33.20
N ARG A 383 28.59 -8.75 32.21
CA ARG A 383 27.93 -9.80 31.41
C ARG A 383 27.79 -11.10 32.20
N GLY A 384 26.68 -11.82 32.05
CA GLY A 384 26.41 -13.08 32.74
C GLY A 384 25.97 -12.89 34.20
N LEU A 385 25.77 -11.64 34.64
CA LEU A 385 25.30 -11.32 35.99
C LEU A 385 23.78 -11.17 36.02
N ASN A 386 23.16 -11.59 37.12
CA ASN A 386 21.79 -11.20 37.43
C ASN A 386 21.72 -9.70 37.78
N SER A 387 20.52 -9.13 37.70
CA SER A 387 20.33 -7.68 37.83
C SER A 387 20.85 -7.11 39.17
N LYS A 388 20.65 -7.82 40.29
CA LYS A 388 21.15 -7.39 41.61
C LYS A 388 22.68 -7.28 41.66
N ARG A 389 23.39 -8.32 41.17
CA ARG A 389 24.86 -8.34 41.14
C ARG A 389 25.42 -7.29 40.18
N ARG A 390 24.72 -7.06 39.07
CA ARG A 390 25.11 -6.06 38.08
C ARG A 390 24.99 -4.64 38.62
N ARG A 391 23.87 -4.29 39.26
CA ARG A 391 23.70 -3.00 39.96
C ARG A 391 24.78 -2.79 40.99
N ARG A 392 25.05 -3.79 41.84
CA ARG A 392 26.15 -3.69 42.81
C ARG A 392 27.50 -3.36 42.16
N GLY A 393 27.81 -3.99 41.03
CA GLY A 393 29.01 -3.67 40.26
C GLY A 393 29.01 -2.22 39.73
N ILE A 394 27.88 -1.73 39.24
CA ILE A 394 27.73 -0.35 38.73
C ILE A 394 27.87 0.68 39.87
N PHE A 395 27.27 0.43 41.03
CA PHE A 395 27.42 1.29 42.21
C PHE A 395 28.87 1.33 42.71
N ALA A 396 29.52 0.16 42.78
CA ALA A 396 30.94 0.07 43.15
C ALA A 396 31.85 0.81 42.15
N LEU A 397 31.53 0.76 40.84
CA LEU A 397 32.24 1.54 39.81
C LEU A 397 32.14 3.05 40.03
N CYS A 398 31.04 3.51 40.63
CA CYS A 398 30.81 4.91 40.99
C CYS A 398 31.32 5.29 42.39
N GLY A 399 31.96 4.36 43.11
CA GLY A 399 32.46 4.61 44.47
C GLY A 399 31.39 4.60 45.57
N TYR A 400 30.17 4.14 45.27
CA TYR A 400 29.10 3.99 46.26
C TYR A 400 29.19 2.63 46.97
N ASP A 401 28.84 2.61 48.25
CA ASP A 401 28.78 1.40 49.06
C ASP A 401 27.41 0.69 48.97
N GLU A 402 27.29 -0.49 49.60
CA GLU A 402 26.04 -1.26 49.59
C GLU A 402 24.89 -0.53 50.33
N ALA A 403 25.20 0.38 51.26
CA ALA A 403 24.21 1.17 51.99
C ALA A 403 23.59 2.26 51.09
N ALA A 404 24.42 3.00 50.35
CA ALA A 404 23.98 3.98 49.37
C ALA A 404 23.17 3.33 48.23
N GLN A 405 23.50 2.09 47.84
CA GLN A 405 22.69 1.31 46.90
C GLN A 405 21.29 1.02 47.47
N ALA A 406 21.20 0.54 48.71
CA ALA A 406 19.93 0.19 49.33
C ALA A 406 19.01 1.43 49.51
N GLU A 407 19.58 2.57 49.88
CA GLU A 407 18.84 3.83 50.00
C GLU A 407 18.31 4.31 48.64
N TRP A 408 19.14 4.26 47.60
CA TRP A 408 18.71 4.61 46.24
C TRP A 408 17.63 3.68 45.70
N GLU A 409 17.76 2.36 45.94
CA GLU A 409 16.73 1.38 45.54
C GLU A 409 15.41 1.65 46.27
N ALA A 410 15.44 1.96 47.58
CA ALA A 410 14.25 2.31 48.35
C ALA A 410 13.58 3.59 47.83
N GLN A 411 14.34 4.66 47.58
CA GLN A 411 13.81 5.90 46.99
C GLN A 411 13.15 5.65 45.63
N ARG A 412 13.78 4.83 44.77
CA ARG A 412 13.21 4.46 43.46
C ARG A 412 11.96 3.61 43.56
N GLU A 413 11.88 2.70 44.51
CA GLU A 413 10.65 1.93 44.75
C GLU A 413 9.52 2.85 45.20
N THR A 414 9.80 3.81 46.08
CA THR A 414 8.84 4.84 46.50
C THR A 414 8.39 5.70 45.31
N GLU A 415 9.32 6.20 44.49
CA GLU A 415 8.99 6.97 43.27
C GLU A 415 8.14 6.16 42.28
N ARG A 416 8.49 4.88 42.04
CA ARG A 416 7.72 3.98 41.17
C ARG A 416 6.33 3.70 41.73
N ALA A 417 6.21 3.52 43.04
CA ALA A 417 4.92 3.36 43.71
C ALA A 417 4.07 4.62 43.54
N HIS A 418 4.65 5.82 43.72
CA HIS A 418 3.97 7.09 43.49
C HIS A 418 3.56 7.29 42.02
N ALA A 419 4.45 6.97 41.07
CA ALA A 419 4.14 7.08 39.65
C ALA A 419 2.99 6.13 39.24
N LYS A 420 3.03 4.89 39.72
CA LYS A 420 1.97 3.89 39.50
C LYS A 420 0.66 4.30 40.18
N ALA A 421 0.72 4.88 41.37
CA ALA A 421 -0.45 5.44 42.05
C ALA A 421 -1.06 6.61 41.25
N ARG A 422 -0.23 7.49 40.68
CA ARG A 422 -0.66 8.61 39.84
C ARG A 422 -1.31 8.13 38.54
N GLU A 423 -0.72 7.14 37.88
CA GLU A 423 -1.29 6.52 36.68
C GLU A 423 -2.64 5.85 36.98
N ALA A 424 -2.72 5.06 38.06
CA ALA A 424 -3.96 4.45 38.51
C ALA A 424 -5.05 5.49 38.87
N ALA A 425 -4.67 6.63 39.45
CA ALA A 425 -5.58 7.75 39.74
C ALA A 425 -6.11 8.40 38.45
N ASN A 426 -5.25 8.61 37.45
CA ASN A 426 -5.65 9.12 36.14
C ASN A 426 -6.62 8.17 35.42
N ASP A 427 -6.32 6.87 35.43
CA ASP A 427 -7.19 5.85 34.84
C ASP A 427 -8.55 5.74 35.56
N ALA A 428 -8.55 5.90 36.89
CA ALA A 428 -9.78 5.96 37.67
C ALA A 428 -10.61 7.20 37.32
N LYS A 429 -9.98 8.37 37.16
CA LYS A 429 -10.64 9.61 36.71
C LYS A 429 -11.27 9.47 35.32
N VAL A 430 -10.55 8.85 34.38
CA VAL A 430 -11.06 8.60 33.01
C VAL A 430 -12.24 7.62 33.01
N ARG A 431 -12.21 6.59 33.85
CA ARG A 431 -13.36 5.67 33.99
C ARG A 431 -14.55 6.37 34.64
N ALA A 432 -14.33 7.14 35.69
CA ALA A 432 -15.37 7.90 36.38
C ALA A 432 -16.02 8.97 35.47
N SER A 433 -15.29 9.58 34.53
CA SER A 433 -15.85 10.60 33.63
C SER A 433 -16.86 10.03 32.63
N LYS A 434 -16.75 8.73 32.31
CA LYS A 434 -17.68 7.98 31.45
C LYS A 434 -18.93 7.51 32.19
N ALA A 435 -18.88 7.40 33.51
CA ALA A 435 -20.05 7.06 34.33
C ALA A 435 -21.09 8.18 34.28
N ARG A 436 -22.37 7.81 34.41
CA ARG A 436 -23.51 8.75 34.38
C ARG A 436 -24.34 8.57 35.64
N TYR A 437 -24.52 9.65 36.39
CA TYR A 437 -25.29 9.70 37.64
C TYR A 437 -26.45 10.67 37.48
N ARG A 438 -27.65 10.23 37.83
CA ARG A 438 -28.85 11.08 37.83
C ARG A 438 -29.01 11.72 39.20
N CYS A 439 -29.05 13.04 39.23
CA CYS A 439 -29.30 13.84 40.43
C CYS A 439 -30.80 13.90 40.77
N ALA A 440 -31.13 14.36 41.98
CA ALA A 440 -32.51 14.49 42.46
C ALA A 440 -33.36 15.47 41.63
N ASP A 441 -32.72 16.47 41.01
CA ASP A 441 -33.28 17.44 40.06
C ASP A 441 -33.44 16.88 38.63
N ARG A 442 -33.23 15.57 38.44
CA ARG A 442 -33.22 14.83 37.17
C ARG A 442 -32.09 15.20 36.19
N THR A 443 -31.14 16.04 36.57
CA THR A 443 -29.94 16.30 35.75
C THR A 443 -29.02 15.08 35.74
N VAL A 444 -28.31 14.85 34.63
CA VAL A 444 -27.33 13.77 34.50
C VAL A 444 -25.93 14.35 34.53
N ILE A 445 -25.14 13.97 35.53
CA ILE A 445 -23.76 14.39 35.71
C ILE A 445 -22.80 13.21 35.51
N SER A 446 -21.53 13.51 35.23
CA SER A 446 -20.48 12.51 35.17
C SER A 446 -20.15 11.96 36.57
N GLY A 447 -19.55 10.77 36.63
CA GLY A 447 -19.06 10.21 37.89
C GLY A 447 -17.95 11.05 38.54
N VAL A 448 -17.16 11.78 37.75
CA VAL A 448 -16.16 12.75 38.27
C VAL A 448 -16.87 13.92 38.95
N GLU A 449 -17.84 14.55 38.28
CA GLU A 449 -18.61 15.65 38.87
C GLU A 449 -19.40 15.20 40.12
N HIS A 450 -19.87 13.95 40.15
CA HIS A 450 -20.53 13.38 41.32
C HIS A 450 -19.59 13.30 42.53
N VAL A 451 -18.34 12.87 42.33
CA VAL A 451 -17.31 12.77 43.38
C VAL A 451 -16.82 14.16 43.79
N ASP A 452 -16.53 15.04 42.83
CA ASP A 452 -16.01 16.39 43.11
C ASP A 452 -17.05 17.24 43.86
N ARG A 453 -18.35 17.15 43.47
CA ARG A 453 -19.44 17.81 44.20
C ARG A 453 -19.67 17.21 45.58
N ALA A 454 -19.41 15.91 45.77
CA ALA A 454 -19.49 15.29 47.09
C ALA A 454 -18.36 15.79 48.00
N LEU A 455 -17.12 15.87 47.50
CA LEU A 455 -16.00 16.43 48.26
C LEU A 455 -16.24 17.89 48.63
N ALA A 456 -16.68 18.72 47.68
CA ALA A 456 -17.01 20.13 47.92
C ALA A 456 -18.14 20.32 48.95
N ALA A 457 -19.07 19.35 49.04
CA ALA A 457 -20.15 19.34 50.03
C ALA A 457 -19.74 18.71 51.39
N GLY A 458 -18.45 18.45 51.62
CA GLY A 458 -17.92 17.97 52.91
C GLY A 458 -17.98 16.46 53.12
N PHE A 459 -18.17 15.66 52.07
CA PHE A 459 -18.14 14.20 52.18
C PHE A 459 -16.69 13.70 52.13
N THR A 460 -16.06 13.53 53.29
CA THR A 460 -14.61 13.27 53.41
C THR A 460 -14.24 11.85 53.81
N VAL A 461 -15.21 10.99 54.19
CA VAL A 461 -14.94 9.63 54.65
C VAL A 461 -15.61 8.61 53.75
N ILE A 462 -14.85 7.64 53.22
CA ILE A 462 -15.43 6.50 52.49
C ILE A 462 -15.75 5.40 53.50
N ARG A 463 -17.01 4.97 53.53
CA ARG A 463 -17.45 3.78 54.28
C ARG A 463 -17.92 2.70 53.32
N ASP A 464 -17.69 1.46 53.69
CA ASP A 464 -18.31 0.32 53.04
C ASP A 464 -19.30 -0.36 53.99
N TYR A 465 -20.34 -0.95 53.41
CA TYR A 465 -21.34 -1.70 54.16
C TYR A 465 -21.85 -2.87 53.31
N ARG A 466 -22.30 -3.91 54.01
CA ARG A 466 -22.81 -5.13 53.38
C ARG A 466 -24.28 -4.95 53.00
N HIS A 467 -24.59 -5.19 51.73
CA HIS A 467 -25.97 -5.24 51.24
C HIS A 467 -26.17 -6.60 50.54
N GLY A 468 -26.78 -7.54 51.27
CA GLY A 468 -26.90 -8.93 50.85
C GLY A 468 -25.53 -9.60 50.67
N ALA A 469 -25.30 -10.20 49.50
CA ALA A 469 -24.02 -10.81 49.12
C ALA A 469 -22.97 -9.82 48.58
N SER A 470 -23.32 -8.52 48.43
CA SER A 470 -22.46 -7.50 47.82
C SER A 470 -21.98 -6.44 48.83
N ARG A 471 -20.78 -5.87 48.60
CA ARG A 471 -20.28 -4.68 49.32
C ARG A 471 -20.65 -3.42 48.53
N ARG A 472 -21.26 -2.45 49.20
CA ARG A 472 -21.50 -1.11 48.65
C ARG A 472 -20.59 -0.11 49.33
N TYR A 473 -20.19 0.90 48.58
CA TYR A 473 -19.30 1.96 49.03
C TYR A 473 -20.04 3.29 48.97
N ALA A 474 -19.84 4.16 49.94
CA ALA A 474 -20.39 5.50 49.93
C ALA A 474 -19.40 6.50 50.55
N MET A 475 -19.37 7.72 50.02
CA MET A 475 -18.79 8.86 50.72
C MET A 475 -19.79 9.35 51.75
N VAL A 476 -19.34 9.61 52.96
CA VAL A 476 -20.16 10.04 54.09
C VAL A 476 -19.67 11.40 54.55
N ASN A 477 -20.60 12.33 54.77
CA ASN A 477 -20.32 13.59 55.43
C ASN A 477 -20.43 13.39 56.96
N PRO A 478 -19.33 13.56 57.73
CA PRO A 478 -19.35 13.37 59.18
C PRO A 478 -20.29 14.32 59.93
N ALA A 479 -20.53 15.52 59.38
CA ALA A 479 -21.36 16.55 60.00
C ALA A 479 -22.86 16.38 59.72
N SER A 480 -23.25 15.92 58.52
CA SER A 480 -24.67 15.81 58.13
C SER A 480 -25.25 14.39 58.18
N ARG A 481 -24.44 13.35 58.44
CA ARG A 481 -24.83 11.92 58.38
C ARG A 481 -25.41 11.47 57.03
N GLU A 482 -25.28 12.28 55.99
CA GLU A 482 -25.66 11.92 54.63
C GLU A 482 -24.60 11.05 53.96
N ALA A 483 -25.03 10.20 53.03
CA ALA A 483 -24.15 9.31 52.27
C ALA A 483 -24.43 9.38 50.77
N ARG A 484 -23.36 9.43 49.96
CA ARG A 484 -23.40 9.38 48.50
C ARG A 484 -22.73 8.11 47.99
N ASN A 485 -23.49 7.30 47.27
CA ASN A 485 -23.00 6.01 46.79
C ASN A 485 -21.89 6.17 45.74
N LEU A 486 -20.88 5.32 45.86
CA LEU A 486 -19.79 5.10 44.94
C LEU A 486 -19.87 3.68 44.38
N ARG A 487 -19.35 3.47 43.17
CA ARG A 487 -19.29 2.14 42.56
C ARG A 487 -17.84 1.77 42.29
N ALA A 488 -17.50 0.51 42.59
CA ALA A 488 -16.17 -0.03 42.33
C ALA A 488 -15.91 -0.22 40.83
N ASN A 489 -16.95 -0.54 40.05
CA ASN A 489 -16.83 -0.98 38.65
C ASN A 489 -16.73 0.18 37.64
N ASP A 490 -17.13 1.39 38.01
CA ASP A 490 -17.14 2.55 37.10
C ASP A 490 -16.03 3.58 37.40
N GLY A 491 -15.10 3.24 38.29
CA GLY A 491 -13.96 4.09 38.64
C GLY A 491 -14.23 5.16 39.68
N THR A 492 -15.49 5.43 40.07
CA THR A 492 -15.84 6.48 41.04
C THR A 492 -15.28 6.22 42.43
N LEU A 493 -15.26 4.97 42.89
CA LEU A 493 -14.63 4.60 44.17
C LEU A 493 -13.13 4.84 44.18
N GLN A 494 -12.44 4.42 43.12
CA GLN A 494 -10.99 4.50 43.04
C GLN A 494 -10.54 5.96 42.85
N TYR A 495 -11.32 6.76 42.12
CA TYR A 495 -11.09 8.20 41.97
C TYR A 495 -11.32 8.95 43.29
N ALA A 496 -12.37 8.63 44.05
CA ALA A 496 -12.61 9.21 45.38
C ALA A 496 -11.48 8.85 46.36
N ARG A 497 -10.97 7.62 46.33
CA ARG A 497 -9.81 7.21 47.14
C ARG A 497 -8.55 8.00 46.78
N SER A 498 -8.24 8.16 45.49
CA SER A 498 -7.05 8.91 45.07
C SER A 498 -7.06 10.39 45.48
N LEU A 499 -8.23 10.97 45.73
CA LEU A 499 -8.37 12.35 46.21
C LEU A 499 -8.33 12.47 47.74
N LEU A 500 -8.72 11.42 48.46
CA LEU A 500 -8.78 11.41 49.93
C LEU A 500 -7.51 10.85 50.58
N GLU A 501 -6.79 9.95 49.91
CA GLU A 501 -5.51 9.40 50.39
C GLU A 501 -4.46 10.51 50.69
N PRO A 502 -4.29 11.56 49.86
CA PRO A 502 -3.39 12.67 50.17
C PRO A 502 -3.88 13.62 51.27
N LEU A 503 -5.17 13.55 51.65
CA LEU A 503 -5.77 14.40 52.70
C LEU A 503 -5.79 13.71 54.07
N ALA A 504 -5.46 12.41 54.12
CA ALA A 504 -5.42 11.58 55.32
C ALA A 504 -3.99 11.24 55.78
N ALA A 505 -2.99 11.52 54.95
CA ALA A 505 -1.57 11.52 55.29
C ALA A 505 -1.16 12.92 55.78
#